data_AF-A0AAV4IWI9-F1
#
_entry.id   AF-A0AAV4IWI9-F1
#
_cell.length_a   1.000
_cell.length_b   1.000
_cell.length_c   1.000
_cell.angle_alpha   90.00
_cell.angle_beta   90.00
_cell.angle_gamma   90.00
#
_symmetry.space_group_name_H-M   'P 1'
#
loop_
_entity.id
_entity.type
_entity.pdbx_description
1 polymer ?
#
loop_
_entity_poly.entity_id
_entity_poly.type
_entity_poly.pdbx_seq_one_letter_code
_entity_poly.pdbx_strand_id
1 'polypeptide(L)'
;MHENWYFEQYDDATFSTMTPSIPPRASRNTPTPHSRQRGGSVAKRERAILAQLRCKGKSPILQKYLHDIGASPCDACLQCGQSPDDLHHALYDCPEVDFFWSLIPGDPMESLWESPVEMIEFLRASQRLPIA
;
A
#
# COMPACT_ATOMS: atom_id res chain seq x y z
N MET A 1 -18.56 20.22 55.19
CA MET A 1 -19.36 19.65 54.08
C MET A 1 -18.57 18.46 53.59
N HIS A 2 -18.98 17.26 54.01
CA HIS A 2 -18.29 16.00 53.73
C HIS A 2 -19.06 15.30 52.60
N GLU A 3 -18.40 15.06 51.47
CA GLU A 3 -18.92 14.23 50.40
C GLU A 3 -18.58 12.77 50.68
N ASN A 4 -19.61 11.98 50.96
CA ASN A 4 -19.55 10.54 51.13
C ASN A 4 -19.24 9.88 49.78
N TRP A 5 -18.05 9.29 49.68
CA TRP A 5 -17.70 8.39 48.59
C TRP A 5 -18.39 7.05 48.82
N TYR A 6 -19.40 6.74 48.00
CA TYR A 6 -20.01 5.41 47.92
C TYR A 6 -19.01 4.47 47.24
N PHE A 7 -18.46 3.53 48.01
CA PHE A 7 -17.62 2.45 47.53
C PHE A 7 -18.53 1.24 47.32
N GLU A 8 -19.06 1.06 46.11
CA GLU A 8 -19.78 -0.17 45.75
C GLU A 8 -18.77 -1.32 45.65
N GLN A 9 -18.91 -2.28 46.56
CA GLN A 9 -18.27 -3.59 46.51
C GLN A 9 -18.79 -4.33 45.27
N TYR A 10 -17.90 -4.61 44.32
CA TYR A 10 -18.18 -5.60 43.27
C TYR A 10 -17.68 -6.95 43.76
N ASP A 11 -18.64 -7.83 44.05
CA ASP A 11 -18.42 -9.21 44.44
C ASP A 11 -17.76 -10.03 43.32
N ASP A 12 -16.88 -10.93 43.77
CA ASP A 12 -16.18 -11.98 43.03
C ASP A 12 -17.11 -12.80 42.12
N ALA A 13 -17.20 -12.40 40.86
CA ALA A 13 -17.74 -13.23 39.79
C ALA A 13 -16.58 -13.99 39.12
N THR A 14 -16.47 -15.26 39.48
CA THR A 14 -15.68 -16.32 38.84
C THR A 14 -15.37 -16.06 37.36
N PHE A 15 -14.12 -15.70 37.07
CA PHE A 15 -13.59 -15.60 35.71
C PHE A 15 -13.39 -17.02 35.15
N SER A 16 -14.47 -17.62 34.67
CA SER A 16 -14.44 -18.87 33.92
C SER A 16 -13.61 -18.64 32.66
N THR A 17 -12.42 -19.23 32.63
CA THR A 17 -11.47 -19.16 31.51
C THR A 17 -12.06 -19.92 30.33
N MET A 18 -12.88 -19.25 29.53
CA MET A 18 -13.24 -19.72 28.20
C MET A 18 -12.00 -19.57 27.31
N THR A 19 -11.20 -20.62 27.21
CA THR A 19 -10.18 -20.74 26.16
C THR A 19 -10.89 -20.74 24.81
N PRO A 20 -10.68 -19.72 23.94
CA PRO A 20 -11.24 -19.75 22.60
C PRO A 20 -10.60 -20.91 21.84
N SER A 21 -11.43 -21.85 21.38
CA SER A 21 -11.01 -22.96 20.53
C SER A 21 -10.63 -22.39 19.17
N ILE A 22 -9.33 -22.14 18.97
CA ILE A 22 -8.79 -21.65 17.70
C ILE A 22 -9.00 -22.76 16.66
N PRO A 23 -9.81 -22.55 15.61
CA PRO A 23 -9.97 -23.56 14.58
C PRO A 23 -8.61 -23.84 13.91
N PRO A 24 -8.31 -25.09 13.54
CA PRO A 24 -7.07 -25.42 12.85
C PRO A 24 -6.95 -24.57 11.60
N ARG A 25 -5.82 -23.88 11.47
CA ARG A 25 -5.46 -23.02 10.34
C ARG A 25 -5.51 -23.86 9.06
N ALA A 26 -6.61 -23.79 8.33
CA ALA A 26 -6.76 -24.47 7.04
C ALA A 26 -5.54 -24.13 6.17
N SER A 27 -4.86 -25.19 5.72
CA SER A 27 -3.70 -25.12 4.84
C SER A 27 -4.07 -24.35 3.57
N ARG A 28 -3.59 -23.10 3.46
CA ARG A 28 -3.82 -22.21 2.30
C ARG A 28 -2.92 -22.59 1.11
N ASN A 29 -2.89 -23.87 0.76
CA ASN A 29 -2.14 -24.35 -0.39
C ASN A 29 -3.08 -24.94 -1.45
N THR A 30 -4.23 -24.32 -1.68
CA THR A 30 -5.03 -24.57 -2.89
C THR A 30 -4.63 -23.54 -3.93
N PRO A 31 -3.73 -23.85 -4.89
CA PRO A 31 -3.53 -22.99 -6.05
C PRO A 31 -4.84 -22.97 -6.84
N THR A 32 -5.49 -21.80 -6.92
CA THR A 32 -6.70 -21.61 -7.72
C THR A 32 -6.38 -21.86 -9.20
N PRO A 33 -7.16 -22.70 -9.90
CA PRO A 33 -6.79 -23.17 -11.24
C PRO A 33 -7.39 -22.28 -12.33
N HIS A 34 -7.17 -20.96 -12.34
CA HIS A 34 -7.58 -20.12 -13.47
C HIS A 34 -6.70 -18.86 -13.62
N SER A 35 -5.51 -19.02 -14.21
CA SER A 35 -5.10 -18.31 -15.44
C SER A 35 -3.59 -18.53 -15.67
N ARG A 36 -3.26 -19.49 -16.54
CA ARG A 36 -1.97 -19.49 -17.21
C ARG A 36 -2.06 -18.47 -18.35
N GLN A 37 -1.97 -17.19 -18.04
CA GLN A 37 -1.64 -16.19 -19.06
C GLN A 37 -0.12 -16.17 -19.21
N ARG A 38 0.35 -16.47 -20.43
CA ARG A 38 1.76 -16.33 -20.83
C ARG A 38 2.08 -14.84 -20.89
N GLY A 39 3.19 -14.43 -20.25
CA GLY A 39 3.85 -13.14 -20.46
C GLY A 39 3.95 -12.29 -19.19
N GLY A 40 5.11 -12.36 -18.51
CA GLY A 40 5.50 -11.40 -17.46
C GLY A 40 4.84 -11.61 -16.08
N SER A 41 5.36 -12.55 -15.27
CA SER A 41 4.96 -12.59 -13.85
C SER A 41 5.57 -11.37 -13.13
N VAL A 42 4.74 -10.46 -12.63
CA VAL A 42 5.18 -9.36 -11.77
C VAL A 42 5.88 -9.94 -10.52
N ALA A 43 7.05 -9.39 -10.17
CA ALA A 43 7.81 -9.88 -9.03
C ALA A 43 6.99 -9.74 -7.74
N LYS A 44 7.29 -10.56 -6.72
CA LYS A 44 6.57 -10.48 -5.42
C LYS A 44 6.63 -9.08 -4.81
N ARG A 45 7.81 -8.43 -4.89
CA ARG A 45 8.02 -7.06 -4.39
C ARG A 45 7.16 -6.05 -5.14
N GLU A 46 7.13 -6.14 -6.46
CA GLU A 46 6.34 -5.25 -7.32
C GLU A 46 4.84 -5.38 -7.08
N ARG A 47 4.33 -6.60 -6.89
CA ARG A 47 2.94 -6.81 -6.48
C ARG A 47 2.61 -6.16 -5.13
N ALA A 48 3.55 -6.20 -4.18
CA ALA A 48 3.37 -5.53 -2.89
C ALA A 48 3.33 -4.00 -3.07
N ILE A 49 4.18 -3.45 -3.93
CA ILE A 49 4.20 -2.02 -4.25
C ILE A 49 2.88 -1.58 -4.90
N LEU A 50 2.37 -2.31 -5.90
CA LEU A 50 1.07 -2.00 -6.51
C LEU A 50 -0.07 -2.04 -5.48
N ALA A 51 -0.08 -3.05 -4.60
CA ALA A 51 -1.07 -3.15 -3.53
C ALA A 51 -1.00 -1.94 -2.57
N GLN A 52 0.22 -1.49 -2.23
CA GLN A 52 0.44 -0.31 -1.39
C GLN A 52 -0.02 0.98 -2.07
N LEU A 53 0.23 1.14 -3.37
CA LEU A 53 -0.23 2.31 -4.14
C LEU A 53 -1.77 2.37 -4.17
N ARG A 54 -2.42 1.24 -4.47
CA ARG A 54 -3.89 1.11 -4.44
C ARG A 54 -4.48 1.43 -3.06
N CYS A 55 -3.74 1.15 -1.99
CA CYS A 55 -4.13 1.46 -0.61
C CYS A 55 -3.71 2.86 -0.15
N LYS A 56 -4.22 3.90 -0.83
CA LYS A 56 -4.00 5.34 -0.51
C LYS A 56 -2.53 5.79 -0.62
N GLY A 57 -1.75 5.21 -1.53
CA GLY A 57 -0.37 5.67 -1.77
C GLY A 57 0.59 5.41 -0.59
N LYS A 58 0.38 4.36 0.22
CA LYS A 58 1.28 4.02 1.33
C LYS A 58 2.46 3.17 0.86
N SER A 59 3.18 3.68 -0.13
CA SER A 59 4.24 2.96 -0.83
C SER A 59 5.60 3.63 -0.60
N PRO A 60 6.67 2.85 -0.35
CA PRO A 60 8.02 3.38 -0.18
C PRO A 60 8.61 4.02 -1.44
N ILE A 61 7.91 3.97 -2.57
CA ILE A 61 8.32 4.68 -3.81
C ILE A 61 7.88 6.15 -3.84
N LEU A 62 7.07 6.59 -2.86
CA LEU A 62 6.55 7.95 -2.76
C LEU A 62 7.27 8.68 -1.61
N GLN A 63 7.94 9.79 -1.90
CA GLN A 63 8.68 10.55 -0.88
C GLN A 63 7.76 11.10 0.20
N LYS A 64 6.51 11.48 -0.13
CA LYS A 64 5.54 11.86 0.88
C LYS A 64 5.34 10.78 1.93
N TYR A 65 5.19 9.52 1.52
CA TYR A 65 5.02 8.42 2.47
C TYR A 65 6.26 8.22 3.34
N LEU A 66 7.46 8.32 2.75
CA LEU A 66 8.71 8.22 3.50
C LEU A 66 8.89 9.37 4.50
N HIS A 67 8.52 10.59 4.13
CA HIS A 67 8.52 11.74 5.02
C HIS A 67 7.52 11.59 6.16
N ASP A 68 6.28 11.15 5.87
CA ASP A 68 5.23 10.93 6.87
C ASP A 68 5.66 9.92 7.97
N ILE A 69 6.50 8.93 7.63
CA ILE A 69 7.03 7.94 8.59
C ILE A 69 8.40 8.32 9.18
N GLY A 70 8.94 9.50 8.85
CA GLY A 70 10.25 9.97 9.31
C GLY A 70 11.46 9.25 8.68
N ALA A 71 11.27 8.56 7.56
CA ALA A 71 12.33 7.88 6.81
C ALA A 71 13.01 8.76 5.76
N SER A 72 12.42 9.92 5.41
CA SER A 72 13.00 10.91 4.50
C SER A 72 12.90 12.32 5.13
N PRO A 73 13.90 13.20 4.94
CA PRO A 73 13.88 14.55 5.49
C PRO A 73 12.94 15.52 4.76
N CYS A 74 12.48 15.19 3.55
CA CYS A 74 11.51 15.98 2.80
C CYS A 74 10.56 15.08 1.99
N ASP A 75 9.43 15.62 1.59
CA ASP A 75 8.42 14.96 0.76
C ASP A 75 8.53 15.34 -0.73
N ALA A 76 9.65 15.93 -1.15
CA ALA A 76 9.87 16.35 -2.53
C ALA A 76 10.16 15.16 -3.44
N CYS A 77 9.61 15.19 -4.65
CA CYS A 77 9.80 14.17 -5.67
C CYS A 77 11.27 14.08 -6.08
N LEU A 78 11.84 12.88 -6.05
CA LEU A 78 13.24 12.67 -6.41
C LEU A 78 13.54 12.95 -7.89
N GLN A 79 12.51 12.95 -8.74
CA GLN A 79 12.66 13.18 -10.18
C GLN A 79 12.58 14.67 -10.53
N CYS A 80 11.50 15.34 -10.15
CA CYS A 80 11.27 16.75 -10.54
C CYS A 80 11.52 17.77 -9.42
N GLY A 81 11.78 17.34 -8.19
CA GLY A 81 12.03 18.22 -7.04
C GLY A 81 10.80 18.91 -6.45
N GLN A 82 9.61 18.73 -7.03
CA GLN A 82 8.37 19.33 -6.51
C GLN A 82 7.80 18.54 -5.33
N SER A 83 7.10 19.24 -4.44
CA SER A 83 6.43 18.66 -3.27
C SER A 83 4.92 18.95 -3.35
N PRO A 84 4.05 18.03 -2.89
CA PRO A 84 4.39 16.71 -2.33
C PRO A 84 4.51 15.61 -3.40
N ASP A 85 5.44 14.67 -3.22
CA ASP A 85 5.54 13.43 -4.00
C ASP A 85 4.57 12.37 -3.46
N ASP A 86 3.29 12.61 -3.70
CA ASP A 86 2.21 11.67 -3.43
C ASP A 86 1.81 10.86 -4.67
N LEU A 87 0.79 10.03 -4.52
CA LEU A 87 0.32 9.18 -5.62
C LEU A 87 -0.23 10.01 -6.79
N HIS A 88 -0.90 11.13 -6.51
CA HIS A 88 -1.44 11.99 -7.56
C HIS A 88 -0.29 12.62 -8.34
N HIS A 89 0.69 13.19 -7.64
CA HIS A 89 1.89 13.72 -8.27
C HIS A 89 2.62 12.66 -9.11
N ALA A 90 2.79 11.45 -8.57
CA ALA A 90 3.48 10.37 -9.27
C ALA A 90 2.76 9.86 -10.53
N LEU A 91 1.45 10.03 -10.61
CA LEU A 91 0.64 9.56 -11.74
C LEU A 91 0.24 10.67 -12.71
N TYR A 92 0.13 11.93 -12.28
CA TYR A 92 -0.46 13.00 -13.10
C TYR A 92 0.43 14.25 -13.19
N ASP A 93 0.96 14.74 -12.07
CA ASP A 93 1.55 16.09 -12.06
C ASP A 93 3.07 16.10 -12.35
N CYS A 94 3.74 14.96 -12.21
CA CYS A 94 5.18 14.92 -12.35
C CYS A 94 5.57 15.07 -13.84
N PRO A 95 6.32 16.13 -14.21
CA PRO A 95 6.63 16.42 -15.61
C PRO A 95 7.50 15.34 -16.26
N GLU A 96 8.29 14.62 -15.45
CA GLU A 96 9.13 13.52 -15.91
C GLU A 96 8.33 12.26 -16.30
N VAL A 97 7.06 12.17 -15.92
CA VAL A 97 6.17 11.05 -16.25
C VAL A 97 5.10 11.37 -17.28
N ASP A 98 4.85 12.65 -17.56
CA ASP A 98 3.84 13.10 -18.53
C ASP A 98 4.05 12.48 -19.93
N PHE A 99 5.33 12.37 -20.35
CA PHE A 99 5.68 11.71 -21.62
C PHE A 99 5.23 10.24 -21.68
N PHE A 100 5.31 9.49 -20.57
CA PHE A 100 4.97 8.06 -20.59
C PHE A 100 3.46 7.83 -20.67
N TRP A 101 2.65 8.70 -20.06
CA TRP A 101 1.19 8.59 -20.15
C TRP A 101 0.67 8.93 -21.54
N SER A 102 1.37 9.75 -22.31
CA SER A 102 1.01 9.97 -23.71
C SER A 102 1.07 8.68 -24.56
N LEU A 103 1.78 7.65 -24.09
CA LEU A 103 1.95 6.36 -24.78
C LEU A 103 1.00 5.27 -24.27
N ILE A 104 0.43 5.43 -23.08
CA ILE A 104 -0.48 4.46 -22.45
C ILE A 104 -1.90 5.02 -22.53
N PRO A 105 -2.78 4.45 -23.36
CA PRO A 105 -4.16 4.92 -23.44
C PRO A 105 -4.91 4.61 -22.15
N GLY A 106 -5.55 5.63 -21.56
CA GLY A 106 -6.45 5.48 -20.42
C GLY A 106 -6.09 6.36 -19.24
N ASP A 107 -6.87 6.25 -18.17
CA ASP A 107 -6.58 6.95 -16.92
C ASP A 107 -5.47 6.21 -16.13
N PRO A 108 -4.42 6.91 -15.67
CA PRO A 108 -3.34 6.34 -14.86
C PRO A 108 -3.82 5.60 -13.61
N MET A 109 -4.84 6.13 -12.92
CA MET A 109 -5.39 5.50 -11.73
C MET A 109 -6.19 4.25 -12.10
N GLU A 110 -6.95 4.25 -13.18
CA GLU A 110 -7.63 3.05 -13.69
C GLU A 110 -6.62 1.96 -14.09
N SER A 111 -5.55 2.34 -14.79
CA SER A 111 -4.44 1.46 -15.19
C SER A 111 -3.76 0.82 -13.98
N LEU A 112 -3.72 1.51 -12.83
CA LEU A 112 -3.22 0.96 -11.58
C LEU A 112 -3.99 -0.28 -11.15
N TRP A 113 -5.29 -0.40 -11.45
CA TRP A 113 -6.15 -1.53 -11.08
C TRP A 113 -6.20 -2.59 -12.17
N GLU A 114 -6.47 -2.17 -13.41
CA GLU A 114 -6.79 -3.04 -14.54
C GLU A 114 -5.52 -3.61 -15.20
N SER A 115 -4.43 -2.84 -15.25
CA SER A 115 -3.20 -3.18 -15.98
C SER A 115 -1.96 -3.18 -15.08
N PRO A 116 -1.83 -4.12 -14.11
CA PRO A 116 -0.71 -4.15 -13.17
C PRO A 116 0.67 -4.34 -13.82
N VAL A 117 0.73 -5.00 -14.98
CA VAL A 117 2.01 -5.21 -15.71
C VAL A 117 2.47 -3.89 -16.33
N GLU A 118 1.60 -3.23 -17.09
CA GLU A 118 1.89 -1.93 -17.72
C GLU A 118 2.24 -0.88 -16.67
N MET A 119 1.54 -0.86 -15.54
CA MET A 119 1.87 0.04 -14.43
C MET A 119 3.28 -0.22 -13.86
N ILE A 120 3.73 -1.47 -13.78
CA ILE A 120 5.10 -1.77 -13.34
C ILE A 120 6.12 -1.32 -14.38
N GLU A 121 5.84 -1.53 -15.67
CA GLU A 121 6.72 -1.05 -16.73
C GLU A 121 6.82 0.48 -16.71
N PHE A 122 5.70 1.19 -16.53
CA PHE A 122 5.66 2.62 -16.29
C PHE A 122 6.49 3.05 -15.07
N LEU A 123 6.29 2.39 -13.92
CA LEU A 123 7.02 2.73 -12.68
C LEU A 123 8.53 2.44 -12.78
N ARG A 124 8.94 1.46 -13.60
CA ARG A 124 10.35 1.22 -13.91
C ARG A 124 10.91 2.27 -14.86
N ALA A 125 10.18 2.59 -15.93
CA ALA A 125 10.61 3.56 -16.93
C ALA A 125 10.74 4.98 -16.35
N SER A 126 9.86 5.33 -15.42
CA SER A 126 9.92 6.57 -14.63
C SER A 126 10.96 6.56 -13.49
N GLN A 127 11.76 5.49 -13.39
CA GLN A 127 12.79 5.31 -12.35
C GLN A 127 12.27 5.46 -10.91
N ARG A 128 10.98 5.18 -10.67
CA ARG A 128 10.37 5.19 -9.34
C ARG A 128 10.53 3.85 -8.63
N LEU A 129 10.68 2.76 -9.38
CA LEU A 129 11.04 1.46 -8.82
C LEU A 129 12.55 1.33 -8.69
N PRO A 130 13.06 0.90 -7.52
CA PRO A 130 14.48 0.60 -7.39
C PRO A 130 14.86 -0.55 -8.32
N ILE A 131 15.93 -0.35 -9.10
CA ILE A 131 16.52 -1.40 -9.94
C ILE A 131 16.99 -2.52 -9.00
N ALA A 132 16.42 -3.72 -9.18
CA ALA A 132 16.73 -4.89 -8.37
C ALA A 132 18.06 -5.54 -8.80
#